data_AF-A0A958KX99-F1
#
_entry.id   AF-A0A958KX99-F1
#
_cell.length_a   1.000
_cell.length_b   1.000
_cell.length_c   1.000
_cell.angle_alpha   90.00
_cell.angle_beta   90.00
_cell.angle_gamma   90.00
#
_symmetry.space_group_name_H-M   'P 1'
#
loop_
_entity.id
_entity.type
_entity.pdbx_description
1 polymer ?
#
loop_
_entity_poly.entity_id
_entity_poly.type
_entity_poly.pdbx_seq_one_letter_code
_entity_poly.pdbx_strand_id
1 'polypeptide(L)'
;KDIKNMERTNRKDGPTSDPILHSDIDETFVMLQYIEVIMLRFDEDRSGDLNIKEALKAFKHFKNVIGDMLGLDSRTESEEIEALFTYMLKYGDAPSLDDPLARMRFQNWKWQKKKWRLSAHRGTFLQILATLKGL
;
A
#
# COMPACT_ATOMS: atom_id res chain seq x y z
N LYS A 1 36.75 -0.55 -0.77
CA LYS A 1 35.90 -0.85 -1.94
C LYS A 1 34.80 -1.74 -1.36
N ASP A 2 33.64 -1.22 -0.95
CA ASP A 2 32.43 -1.25 -1.79
C ASP A 2 31.23 -0.52 -1.15
N ILE A 3 31.44 0.68 -0.60
CA ILE A 3 30.30 1.54 -0.16
C ILE A 3 29.62 2.21 -1.37
N LYS A 4 30.30 2.28 -2.52
CA LYS A 4 29.80 2.90 -3.77
C LYS A 4 28.70 2.11 -4.50
N ASN A 5 28.46 0.85 -4.13
CA ASN A 5 27.49 0.00 -4.83
C ASN A 5 26.13 -0.08 -4.11
N MET A 6 26.02 0.37 -2.86
CA MET A 6 24.76 0.38 -2.11
C MET A 6 23.91 1.64 -2.36
N GLU A 7 24.50 2.73 -2.85
CA GLU A 7 23.76 3.92 -3.31
C GLU A 7 23.12 3.76 -4.70
N ARG A 8 23.48 2.70 -5.46
CA ARG A 8 23.02 2.51 -6.84
C ARG A 8 21.68 1.77 -6.95
N THR A 9 21.29 1.02 -5.92
CA THR A 9 20.05 0.23 -5.94
C THR A 9 18.82 1.02 -5.52
N ASN A 10 18.98 2.15 -4.82
CA ASN A 10 17.88 3.07 -4.46
C ASN A 10 17.68 4.22 -5.47
N ARG A 11 18.41 4.20 -6.59
CA ARG A 11 18.35 5.19 -7.69
C ARG A 11 18.15 4.50 -9.06
N LYS A 12 17.45 3.36 -9.10
CA LYS A 12 17.13 2.74 -10.40
C LYS A 12 16.18 3.59 -11.23
N ASP A 13 15.39 4.44 -10.57
CA ASP A 13 14.67 5.54 -11.21
C ASP A 13 15.28 6.85 -10.71
N GLY A 14 16.26 7.39 -11.45
CA GLY A 14 16.57 8.81 -11.34
C GLY A 14 15.31 9.62 -11.64
N PRO A 15 15.21 10.90 -11.21
CA PRO A 15 14.09 11.73 -11.63
C PRO A 15 14.02 11.67 -13.16
N THR A 16 12.98 11.06 -13.69
CA THR A 16 12.73 11.03 -15.13
C THR A 16 12.68 12.49 -15.54
N SER A 17 13.61 12.91 -16.39
CA SER A 17 13.64 14.27 -16.96
C SER A 17 12.52 14.49 -17.97
N ASP A 18 11.50 13.63 -17.93
CA ASP A 18 10.33 13.74 -18.76
C ASP A 18 9.48 14.90 -18.23
N PRO A 19 8.96 15.75 -19.13
CA PRO A 19 8.07 16.82 -18.72
C PRO A 19 6.87 16.25 -17.98
N ILE A 20 6.51 16.83 -16.83
CA ILE A 20 5.22 16.55 -16.19
C ILE A 20 4.14 16.88 -17.22
N LEU A 21 3.40 15.86 -17.66
CA LEU A 21 2.33 16.02 -18.62
C LEU A 21 1.07 16.49 -17.90
N HIS A 22 0.20 17.21 -18.62
CA HIS A 22 -1.12 17.57 -18.08
C HIS A 22 -1.91 16.35 -17.58
N SER A 23 -1.75 15.21 -18.27
CA SER A 23 -2.34 13.93 -17.87
C SER A 23 -1.86 13.46 -16.50
N ASP A 24 -0.61 13.71 -16.13
CA ASP A 24 -0.06 13.28 -14.83
C ASP A 24 -0.70 14.07 -13.67
N ILE A 25 -0.98 15.35 -13.91
CA ILE A 25 -1.65 16.23 -12.94
C ILE A 25 -3.10 15.79 -12.74
N ASP A 26 -3.83 15.57 -13.84
CA ASP A 26 -5.24 15.15 -13.80
C ASP A 26 -5.39 13.79 -13.09
N GLU A 27 -4.52 12.83 -13.41
CA GLU A 27 -4.53 11.52 -12.77
C GLU A 27 -4.21 11.61 -11.28
N THR A 28 -3.22 12.41 -10.90
CA THR A 28 -2.89 12.67 -9.48
C THR A 28 -4.08 13.26 -8.73
N PHE A 29 -4.82 14.18 -9.36
CA PHE A 29 -6.01 14.76 -8.75
C PHE A 29 -7.11 13.72 -8.51
N VAL A 30 -7.34 12.83 -9.49
CA VAL A 30 -8.28 11.71 -9.34
C VAL A 30 -7.86 10.78 -8.20
N MET A 31 -6.57 10.46 -8.08
CA MET A 31 -6.07 9.64 -6.96
C MET A 31 -6.27 10.33 -5.61
N LEU A 32 -5.95 11.62 -5.50
CA LEU A 32 -6.17 12.39 -4.26
C LEU A 32 -7.66 12.40 -3.88
N GLN A 33 -8.54 12.66 -4.83
CA GLN A 33 -9.98 12.64 -4.58
C GLN A 33 -10.44 11.26 -4.11
N TYR A 34 -9.93 10.19 -4.71
CA TYR A 34 -10.23 8.82 -4.30
C TYR A 34 -9.79 8.58 -2.85
N ILE A 35 -8.58 8.99 -2.47
CA ILE A 35 -8.07 8.88 -1.11
C ILE A 35 -8.95 9.66 -0.12
N GLU A 36 -9.37 10.88 -0.46
CA GLU A 36 -10.25 11.66 0.42
C GLU A 36 -11.61 10.97 0.63
N VAL A 37 -12.16 10.33 -0.40
CA VAL A 37 -13.39 9.54 -0.26
C VAL A 37 -13.19 8.34 0.67
N ILE A 38 -12.04 7.67 0.63
CA ILE A 38 -11.70 6.59 1.56
C ILE A 38 -11.62 7.13 2.98
N MET A 39 -10.85 8.18 3.20
CA MET A 39 -10.65 8.78 4.52
C MET A 39 -12.00 9.23 5.09
N LEU A 40 -12.78 10.01 4.34
CA LEU A 40 -14.10 10.48 4.77
C LEU A 40 -15.06 9.34 5.15
N ARG A 41 -14.93 8.18 4.51
CA ARG A 41 -15.81 7.02 4.73
C ARG A 41 -15.37 6.14 5.90
N PHE A 42 -14.06 5.97 6.12
CA PHE A 42 -13.55 4.96 7.04
C PHE A 42 -12.79 5.51 8.25
N ASP A 43 -12.33 6.76 8.22
CA ASP A 43 -11.77 7.47 9.39
C ASP A 43 -12.93 7.90 10.30
N GLU A 44 -13.42 6.95 11.11
CA GLU A 44 -14.62 7.13 11.93
C GLU A 44 -14.34 8.06 13.12
N ASP A 45 -13.11 8.03 13.63
CA ASP A 45 -12.67 8.89 14.73
C ASP A 45 -12.13 10.25 14.29
N ARG A 46 -12.02 10.49 12.97
CA ARG A 46 -11.51 11.73 12.35
C ARG A 46 -10.10 12.07 12.81
N SER A 47 -9.29 11.04 13.09
CA SER A 47 -7.90 11.21 13.49
C SER A 47 -7.00 11.69 12.34
N GLY A 48 -7.47 11.56 11.10
CA GLY A 48 -6.69 11.80 9.90
C GLY A 48 -5.89 10.58 9.43
N ASP A 49 -5.99 9.47 10.16
CA ASP A 49 -5.33 8.19 9.91
C ASP A 49 -6.35 7.06 9.97
N LEU A 50 -6.17 6.00 9.18
CA LEU A 50 -6.91 4.75 9.41
C LEU A 50 -6.18 3.89 10.43
N ASN A 51 -6.86 3.55 11.51
CA ASN A 51 -6.40 2.52 12.43
C ASN A 51 -6.71 1.11 11.90
N ILE A 52 -6.21 0.06 12.58
CA ILE A 52 -6.41 -1.32 12.12
C ILE A 52 -7.89 -1.73 11.99
N LYS A 53 -8.77 -1.26 12.87
CA LYS A 53 -10.19 -1.63 12.81
C LYS A 53 -10.87 -1.00 11.60
N GLU A 54 -10.54 0.25 11.32
CA GLU A 54 -11.05 1.00 10.16
C GLU A 54 -10.50 0.46 8.86
N ALA A 55 -9.21 0.15 8.81
CA ALA A 55 -8.58 -0.52 7.67
C ALA A 55 -9.26 -1.87 7.36
N LEU A 56 -9.58 -2.68 8.37
CA LEU A 56 -10.29 -3.94 8.16
C LEU A 56 -11.75 -3.76 7.70
N LYS A 57 -12.40 -2.63 8.04
CA LYS A 57 -13.70 -2.27 7.47
C LYS A 57 -13.54 -1.87 6.00
N ALA A 58 -12.56 -1.03 5.69
CA ALA A 58 -12.22 -0.61 4.33
C ALA A 58 -11.91 -1.81 3.43
N PHE A 59 -11.14 -2.78 3.93
CA PHE A 59 -10.78 -4.00 3.23
C PHE A 59 -11.98 -4.74 2.64
N LYS A 60 -13.12 -4.78 3.34
CA LYS A 60 -14.34 -5.46 2.85
C LYS A 60 -14.86 -4.89 1.52
N HIS A 61 -14.57 -3.61 1.26
CA HIS A 61 -14.92 -2.94 0.00
C HIS A 61 -13.87 -3.14 -1.09
N PHE A 62 -12.60 -3.27 -0.72
CA PHE A 62 -11.48 -3.38 -1.67
C PHE A 62 -11.07 -4.82 -2.00
N LYS A 63 -11.49 -5.81 -1.20
CA LYS A 63 -11.02 -7.20 -1.33
C LYS A 63 -11.19 -7.79 -2.73
N ASN A 64 -12.27 -7.43 -3.44
CA ASN A 64 -12.53 -7.93 -4.79
C ASN A 64 -11.57 -7.28 -5.79
N VAL A 65 -11.45 -5.95 -5.74
CA VAL A 65 -10.54 -5.18 -6.61
C VAL A 65 -9.08 -5.61 -6.42
N ILE A 66 -8.67 -5.79 -5.16
CA ILE A 66 -7.31 -6.25 -4.84
C ILE A 66 -7.12 -7.70 -5.30
N GLY A 67 -8.12 -8.57 -5.09
CA GLY A 67 -8.09 -9.95 -5.60
C GLY A 67 -7.91 -9.97 -7.12
N ASP A 68 -8.74 -9.21 -7.85
CA ASP A 68 -8.69 -9.12 -9.31
C ASP A 68 -7.33 -8.60 -9.81
N MET A 69 -6.76 -7.57 -9.17
CA MET A 69 -5.43 -7.05 -9.51
C MET A 69 -4.30 -8.07 -9.29
N LEU A 70 -4.42 -8.90 -8.26
CA LEU A 70 -3.40 -9.89 -7.89
C LEU A 70 -3.63 -11.26 -8.53
N GLY A 71 -4.72 -11.45 -9.26
CA GLY A 71 -5.13 -12.77 -9.78
C GLY A 71 -5.51 -13.76 -8.68
N LEU A 72 -5.93 -13.27 -7.50
CA LEU A 72 -6.34 -14.07 -6.35
C LEU A 72 -7.86 -14.11 -6.24
N ASP A 73 -8.43 -15.26 -5.90
CA ASP A 73 -9.88 -15.37 -5.69
C ASP A 73 -10.23 -14.82 -4.30
N SER A 74 -10.87 -13.66 -4.29
CA SER A 74 -11.36 -12.96 -3.10
C SER A 74 -12.27 -13.79 -2.17
N ARG A 75 -12.82 -14.92 -2.64
CA ARG A 75 -13.64 -15.84 -1.83
C ARG A 75 -12.80 -16.86 -1.08
N THR A 76 -11.74 -17.36 -1.68
CA THR A 76 -10.90 -18.45 -1.14
C THR A 76 -9.65 -17.91 -0.45
N GLU A 77 -9.11 -16.79 -0.94
CA GLU A 77 -7.83 -16.21 -0.51
C GLU A 77 -8.02 -14.92 0.31
N SER A 78 -9.20 -14.74 0.90
CA SER A 78 -9.54 -13.52 1.64
C SER A 78 -8.55 -13.18 2.76
N GLU A 79 -7.95 -14.17 3.42
CA GLU A 79 -6.95 -13.92 4.47
C GLU A 79 -5.60 -13.46 3.89
N GLU A 80 -5.19 -14.00 2.74
CA GLU A 80 -3.99 -13.59 2.01
C GLU A 80 -4.11 -12.14 1.55
N ILE A 81 -5.25 -11.81 0.94
CA ILE A 81 -5.54 -10.47 0.42
C ILE A 81 -5.65 -9.48 1.59
N GLU A 82 -6.23 -9.88 2.73
CA GLU A 82 -6.27 -9.04 3.93
C GLU A 82 -4.86 -8.78 4.49
N ALA A 83 -4.01 -9.81 4.53
CA ALA A 83 -2.62 -9.71 4.95
C ALA A 83 -1.86 -8.72 4.07
N LEU A 84 -2.00 -8.84 2.76
CA LEU A 84 -1.35 -7.97 1.78
C LEU A 84 -1.83 -6.53 1.93
N PHE A 85 -3.14 -6.33 2.00
CA PHE A 85 -3.74 -5.00 2.16
C PHE A 85 -3.23 -4.30 3.42
N THR A 86 -3.30 -4.96 4.57
CA THR A 86 -2.87 -4.36 5.84
C THR A 86 -1.36 -4.25 5.98
N TYR A 87 -0.59 -5.09 5.28
CA TYR A 87 0.85 -4.94 5.14
C TYR A 87 1.20 -3.66 4.36
N MET A 88 0.58 -3.48 3.18
CA MET A 88 0.76 -2.29 2.35
C MET A 88 0.41 -1.02 3.12
N LEU A 89 -0.72 -1.00 3.83
CA LEU A 89 -1.10 0.14 4.66
C LEU A 89 -0.13 0.42 5.83
N LYS A 90 0.66 -0.56 6.26
CA LYS A 90 1.65 -0.34 7.33
C LYS A 90 2.97 0.18 6.79
N TYR A 91 3.43 -0.39 5.69
CA TYR A 91 4.78 -0.16 5.18
C TYR A 91 4.83 0.77 3.96
N GLY A 92 3.67 1.12 3.41
CA GLY A 92 3.53 1.92 2.20
C GLY A 92 3.89 1.16 0.93
N ASP A 93 4.14 -0.15 1.01
CA ASP A 93 4.66 -0.96 -0.09
C ASP A 93 4.21 -2.43 0.02
N ALA A 94 4.20 -3.14 -1.12
CA ALA A 94 3.93 -4.57 -1.18
C ALA A 94 5.12 -5.36 -0.60
N PRO A 95 4.88 -6.55 0.01
CA PRO A 95 5.98 -7.36 0.50
C PRO A 95 6.82 -7.87 -0.68
N SER A 96 8.08 -7.44 -0.76
CA SER A 96 9.02 -7.98 -1.75
C SER A 96 9.34 -9.45 -1.45
N LEU A 97 9.20 -10.32 -2.45
CA LEU A 97 9.54 -11.74 -2.34
C LEU A 97 11.05 -11.97 -2.20
N ASP A 98 11.85 -11.04 -2.73
CA ASP A 98 13.31 -11.09 -2.73
C ASP A 98 13.92 -10.57 -1.42
N ASP A 99 13.15 -9.88 -0.58
CA ASP A 99 13.58 -9.42 0.74
C ASP A 99 13.18 -10.42 1.86
N PRO A 100 14.15 -11.13 2.46
CA PRO A 100 13.88 -12.03 3.58
C PRO A 100 13.22 -11.31 4.78
N LEU A 101 13.52 -10.03 4.99
CA LEU A 101 12.92 -9.25 6.06
C LEU A 101 11.46 -8.93 5.76
N ALA A 102 11.12 -8.57 4.53
CA ALA A 102 9.73 -8.37 4.12
C ALA A 102 8.90 -9.64 4.31
N ARG A 103 9.42 -10.80 3.90
CA ARG A 103 8.79 -12.11 4.13
C ARG A 103 8.60 -12.41 5.62
N MET A 104 9.62 -12.18 6.45
CA MET A 104 9.51 -12.38 7.90
C MET A 104 8.45 -11.47 8.51
N ARG A 105 8.41 -10.19 8.11
CA ARG A 105 7.38 -9.23 8.57
C ARG A 105 5.98 -9.67 8.17
N PHE A 106 5.80 -10.17 6.95
CA PHE A 106 4.53 -10.67 6.46
C PHE A 106 4.07 -11.92 7.23
N GLN A 107 4.97 -12.86 7.51
CA GLN A 107 4.65 -14.03 8.35
C GLN A 107 4.35 -13.63 9.80
N ASN A 108 5.10 -12.67 10.35
CA ASN A 108 4.83 -12.14 11.68
C ASN A 108 3.45 -11.46 11.76
N TRP A 109 2.98 -10.83 10.68
CA TRP A 109 1.60 -10.33 10.60
C TRP A 109 0.60 -11.48 10.76
N LYS A 110 0.76 -12.57 9.99
CA LYS A 110 -0.14 -13.73 10.04
C LYS A 110 -0.22 -14.30 11.46
N TRP A 111 0.89 -14.32 12.19
CA TRP A 111 0.93 -14.83 13.58
C TRP A 111 0.44 -13.86 14.65
N GLN A 112 0.56 -12.54 14.44
CA GLN A 112 0.29 -11.53 15.46
C GLN A 112 -0.80 -10.52 15.08
N LYS A 113 -1.74 -10.91 14.21
CA LYS A 113 -2.86 -10.07 13.73
C LYS A 113 -3.51 -9.20 14.81
N LYS A 114 -3.82 -9.77 15.99
CA LYS A 114 -4.50 -9.06 17.10
C LYS A 114 -3.64 -7.98 17.77
N LYS A 115 -2.32 -8.09 17.71
CA LYS A 115 -1.37 -7.14 18.33
C LYS A 115 -0.90 -6.08 17.33
N TRP A 116 -1.32 -6.18 16.08
CA TRP A 116 -0.84 -5.32 15.03
C TRP A 116 -1.38 -3.91 15.21
N ARG A 117 -0.46 -2.95 15.31
CA ARG A 117 -0.77 -1.51 15.26
C ARG A 117 -0.52 -1.01 13.85
N LEU A 118 -1.46 -0.23 13.35
CA LEU A 118 -1.50 0.38 12.04
C LEU A 118 -2.02 1.81 12.20
N SER A 119 -1.37 2.76 11.55
CA SER A 119 -1.81 4.14 11.34
C SER A 119 -1.48 4.45 9.89
N ALA A 120 -2.48 4.45 9.01
CA ALA A 120 -2.30 4.70 7.59
C ALA A 120 -2.85 6.09 7.25
N HIS A 121 -1.95 7.02 6.91
CA HIS A 121 -2.32 8.37 6.52
C HIS A 121 -2.46 8.48 5.00
N ARG A 122 -2.98 9.61 4.52
CA ARG A 122 -3.15 9.93 3.08
C ARG A 122 -1.89 9.67 2.25
N GLY A 123 -0.73 10.09 2.76
CA GLY A 123 0.56 9.83 2.12
C GLY A 123 0.87 8.34 1.93
N THR A 124 0.46 7.48 2.85
CA THR A 124 0.63 6.01 2.72
C THR A 124 -0.20 5.48 1.55
N PHE A 125 -1.43 5.95 1.40
CA PHE A 125 -2.27 5.59 0.24
C PHE A 125 -1.67 6.05 -1.08
N LEU A 126 -1.17 7.30 -1.13
CA LEU A 126 -0.48 7.81 -2.32
C LEU A 126 0.73 6.95 -2.67
N GLN A 127 1.52 6.54 -1.67
CA GLN A 127 2.67 5.68 -1.88
C GLN A 127 2.26 4.31 -2.44
N ILE A 128 1.23 3.68 -1.88
CA ILE A 128 0.72 2.39 -2.38
C ILE A 128 0.22 2.52 -3.82
N LEU A 129 -0.55 3.57 -4.14
CA LEU A 129 -1.04 3.80 -5.50
C LEU A 129 0.10 4.06 -6.48
N ALA A 130 1.12 4.82 -6.07
CA ALA A 130 2.31 5.06 -6.87
C ALA A 130 3.08 3.75 -7.13
N THR A 131 3.26 2.90 -6.12
CA THR A 131 3.89 1.57 -6.29
C THR A 131 3.07 0.68 -7.23
N LEU A 132 1.74 0.64 -7.08
CA LEU A 132 0.87 -0.16 -7.96
C LEU A 132 0.87 0.34 -9.41
N LYS A 133 1.08 1.64 -9.63
CA LYS A 133 1.26 2.23 -10.97
C LYS A 133 2.65 1.98 -11.56
N GLY A 134 3.67 1.80 -10.71
CA GLY A 134 5.04 1.46 -11.07
C GLY A 134 5.31 -0.04 -11.25
N LEU A 135 4.25 -0.86 -11.25
CA LEU A 135 4.22 -2.19 -11.87
C LEU A 135 3.89 -2.09 -13.36
#